data_AF-A0A486XKX4-F1
#
_entry.id   AF-A0A486XKX4-F1
#
_cell.length_a   1.000
_cell.length_b   1.000
_cell.length_c   1.000
_cell.angle_alpha   90.00
_cell.angle_beta   90.00
_cell.angle_gamma   90.00
#
_symmetry.space_group_name_H-M   'P 1'
#
loop_
_entity.id
_entity.type
_entity.pdbx_description
1 polymer ?
#
loop_
_entity_poly.entity_id
_entity_poly.type
_entity_poly.pdbx_seq_one_letter_code
_entity_poly.pdbx_strand_id
1 'polypeptide(L)'
;MDQIKNRVVAVIFGVALAYASIAIAGIGAAVAIPEGILKPVAQISFLLAFTLVDLFTIAVPLAAAFLIVAFASKLVISKPDFTFYALLLAPLVLLQLYFVTQSQPQMLNNIVTTLPRYLLLAVCFYFLVRSSKRTNA
;
A
#
# COMPACT_ATOMS: atom_id res chain seq x y z
N MET A 1 -26.47 -14.36 1.61
CA MET A 1 -25.24 -14.98 2.14
C MET A 1 -23.97 -14.51 1.43
N ASP A 2 -24.02 -14.17 0.13
CA ASP A 2 -22.81 -13.80 -0.63
C ASP A 2 -22.13 -12.50 -0.18
N GLN A 3 -22.86 -11.49 0.28
CA GLN A 3 -22.24 -10.25 0.77
C GLN A 3 -21.40 -10.44 2.03
N ILE A 4 -21.84 -11.30 2.96
CA ILE A 4 -21.09 -11.57 4.20
C ILE A 4 -19.82 -12.37 3.86
N LYS A 5 -19.95 -13.39 2.99
CA LYS A 5 -18.81 -14.15 2.47
C LYS A 5 -17.77 -13.22 1.81
N ASN A 6 -18.22 -12.30 0.95
CA ASN A 6 -17.34 -11.35 0.29
C ASN A 6 -16.62 -10.44 1.30
N ARG A 7 -17.30 -9.96 2.36
CA ARG A 7 -16.70 -9.14 3.41
C ARG A 7 -15.67 -9.92 4.22
N VAL A 8 -15.98 -11.14 4.63
CA VAL A 8 -15.05 -12.00 5.40
C VAL A 8 -13.80 -12.28 4.57
N VAL A 9 -13.96 -12.62 3.30
CA VAL A 9 -12.84 -12.84 2.37
C VAL A 9 -12.03 -11.56 2.17
N ALA A 10 -12.67 -10.38 2.09
CA ALA A 10 -11.97 -9.09 2.00
C ALA A 10 -11.08 -8.83 3.21
N VAL A 11 -11.59 -9.09 4.42
CA VAL A 11 -10.82 -8.90 5.66
C VAL A 11 -9.65 -9.86 5.71
N ILE A 12 -9.86 -11.14 5.40
CA ILE A 12 -8.78 -12.15 5.40
C ILE A 12 -7.68 -11.75 4.43
N PHE A 13 -8.04 -11.37 3.20
CA PHE A 13 -7.06 -10.90 2.21
C PHE A 13 -6.40 -9.58 2.62
N GLY A 14 -7.14 -8.66 3.24
CA GLY A 14 -6.60 -7.41 3.75
C GLY A 14 -5.60 -7.62 4.89
N VAL A 15 -5.86 -8.57 5.80
CA VAL A 15 -4.92 -8.95 6.88
C VAL A 15 -3.69 -9.65 6.30
N ALA A 16 -3.88 -10.57 5.35
CA ALA A 16 -2.76 -11.20 4.66
C ALA A 16 -1.87 -10.18 3.93
N LEU A 17 -2.49 -9.20 3.28
CA LEU A 17 -1.79 -8.09 2.63
C LEU A 17 -1.06 -7.21 3.66
N ALA A 18 -1.68 -6.90 4.79
CA ALA A 18 -1.05 -6.15 5.87
C ALA A 18 0.18 -6.89 6.41
N TYR A 19 0.11 -8.21 6.59
CA TYR A 19 1.26 -9.01 7.00
C TYR A 19 2.36 -9.03 5.92
N ALA A 20 1.99 -9.24 4.66
CA ALA A 20 2.92 -9.16 3.54
C ALA A 20 3.59 -7.78 3.44
N SER A 21 2.89 -6.70 3.80
CA SER A 21 3.44 -5.35 3.80
C SER A 21 4.60 -5.17 4.77
N ILE A 22 4.60 -5.89 5.90
CA ILE A 22 5.69 -5.86 6.88
C ILE A 22 6.94 -6.50 6.27
N ALA A 23 6.79 -7.65 5.61
CA ALA A 23 7.89 -8.31 4.92
C ALA A 23 8.43 -7.47 3.74
N ILE A 24 7.53 -6.89 2.93
CA ILE A 24 7.90 -5.99 1.82
C ILE A 24 8.66 -4.77 2.34
N ALA A 25 8.20 -4.15 3.43
CA ALA A 25 8.87 -3.02 4.05
C ALA A 25 10.23 -3.41 4.64
N GLY A 26 10.34 -4.57 5.28
CA GLY A 26 11.59 -5.08 5.82
C GLY A 26 12.62 -5.36 4.72
N ILE A 27 12.19 -6.01 3.62
CA ILE A 27 13.06 -6.27 2.46
C ILE A 27 13.46 -4.95 1.80
N GLY A 28 12.49 -4.07 1.54
CA GLY A 28 12.73 -2.77 0.89
C GLY A 28 13.68 -1.87 1.68
N ALA A 29 13.57 -1.87 3.02
CA ALA A 29 14.52 -1.16 3.89
C ALA A 29 15.94 -1.74 3.85
N ALA A 30 16.08 -3.03 3.52
CA ALA A 30 17.38 -3.70 3.38
C ALA A 30 17.97 -3.60 1.96
N VAL A 31 17.24 -3.04 0.99
CA VAL A 31 17.77 -2.85 -0.36
C VAL A 31 18.85 -1.78 -0.35
N ALA A 32 20.10 -2.20 -0.55
CA ALA A 32 21.22 -1.28 -0.70
C ALA A 32 21.12 -0.54 -2.03
N ILE A 33 20.96 0.79 -1.99
CA ILE A 33 20.88 1.62 -3.19
C ILE A 33 22.25 2.22 -3.50
N PRO A 34 22.72 2.14 -4.76
CA PRO A 34 24.03 2.66 -5.14
C PRO A 34 24.22 4.13 -4.81
N GLU A 35 25.38 4.45 -4.26
CA GLU A 35 25.74 5.81 -3.83
C GLU A 35 25.68 6.84 -4.97
N GLY A 36 25.95 6.41 -6.21
CA GLY A 36 25.94 7.28 -7.39
C GLY A 36 24.55 7.86 -7.72
N ILE A 37 23.47 7.21 -7.27
CA ILE A 37 22.09 7.69 -7.46
C ILE A 37 21.65 8.49 -6.22
N LEU A 38 22.07 8.08 -5.02
CA LEU A 38 21.68 8.74 -3.78
C LEU A 38 22.38 10.06 -3.54
N LYS A 39 23.70 10.15 -3.81
CA LYS A 39 24.53 11.33 -3.53
C LYS A 39 23.99 12.62 -4.15
N PRO A 40 23.63 12.69 -5.44
CA PRO A 40 23.13 13.93 -6.03
C PRO A 40 21.79 14.38 -5.42
N VAL A 41 20.92 13.44 -5.04
CA VAL A 41 19.62 13.76 -4.42
C VAL A 41 19.77 14.12 -2.95
N ALA A 42 20.63 13.41 -2.22
CA ALA A 42 20.91 13.65 -0.80
C ALA A 42 21.61 14.99 -0.56
N GLN A 43 22.39 15.49 -1.54
CA GLN A 43 22.99 16.82 -1.52
C GLN A 43 21.94 17.95 -1.60
N ILE A 44 20.83 17.72 -2.29
CA ILE A 44 19.72 18.68 -2.37
C ILE A 44 18.84 18.58 -1.12
N SER A 45 18.45 17.35 -0.75
CA SER A 45 17.72 17.08 0.48
C SER A 45 17.81 15.61 0.85
N PHE A 46 18.31 15.34 2.05
CA PHE A 46 18.35 13.99 2.62
C PHE A 46 16.95 13.37 2.74
N LEU A 47 15.95 14.21 3.03
CA LEU A 47 14.54 13.82 3.14
C LEU A 47 13.98 13.37 1.79
N LEU A 48 14.33 14.08 0.71
CA LEU A 48 13.92 13.74 -0.66
C LEU A 48 14.58 12.46 -1.16
N ALA A 49 15.85 12.23 -0.82
CA ALA A 49 16.53 10.98 -1.13
C ALA A 49 15.80 9.81 -0.46
N PHE A 50 15.49 9.93 0.83
CA PHE A 50 14.79 8.89 1.59
C PHE A 50 13.37 8.61 1.06
N THR A 51 12.63 9.64 0.65
CA THR A 51 11.29 9.45 0.05
C THR A 51 11.34 8.74 -1.29
N LEU A 52 12.32 9.05 -2.15
CA LEU A 52 12.50 8.36 -3.42
C LEU A 52 12.81 6.88 -3.20
N VAL A 53 13.72 6.59 -2.27
CA VAL A 53 14.06 5.21 -1.88
C VAL A 53 12.81 4.47 -1.41
N ASP A 54 12.05 5.04 -0.47
CA ASP A 54 10.84 4.41 0.07
C ASP A 54 9.80 4.16 -1.03
N LEU A 55 9.64 5.11 -1.95
CA LEU A 55 8.70 5.01 -3.07
C LEU A 55 9.02 3.80 -3.96
N PHE A 56 10.28 3.65 -4.39
CA PHE A 56 10.66 2.58 -5.31
C PHE A 56 10.81 1.22 -4.63
N THR A 57 11.35 1.18 -3.42
CA THR A 57 11.67 -0.08 -2.73
C THR A 57 10.51 -0.65 -1.94
N ILE A 58 9.57 0.19 -1.49
CA ILE A 58 8.48 -0.25 -0.63
C ILE A 58 7.12 0.09 -1.23
N ALA A 59 6.87 1.34 -1.65
CA ALA A 59 5.55 1.73 -2.12
C ALA A 59 5.14 1.03 -3.42
N VAL A 60 6.06 0.91 -4.39
CA VAL A 60 5.79 0.23 -5.67
C VAL A 60 5.52 -1.27 -5.47
N PRO A 61 6.37 -2.05 -4.77
CA PRO A 61 6.07 -3.45 -4.50
C PRO A 61 4.79 -3.65 -3.69
N LEU A 62 4.51 -2.76 -2.73
CA LEU A 62 3.28 -2.83 -1.95
C LEU A 62 2.02 -2.60 -2.80
N ALA A 63 2.06 -1.63 -3.71
CA ALA A 63 0.97 -1.38 -4.63
C ALA A 63 0.79 -2.54 -5.62
N ALA A 64 1.88 -3.13 -6.11
CA ALA A 64 1.81 -4.33 -6.93
C ALA A 64 1.16 -5.50 -6.16
N ALA A 65 1.55 -5.73 -4.90
CA ALA A 65 0.93 -6.73 -4.04
C ALA A 65 -0.58 -6.46 -3.84
N PHE A 66 -0.96 -5.21 -3.57
CA PHE A 66 -2.36 -4.82 -3.46
C PHE A 66 -3.15 -5.10 -4.74
N LEU A 67 -2.60 -4.75 -5.92
CA LEU A 67 -3.23 -5.03 -7.20
C LEU A 67 -3.37 -6.53 -7.48
N ILE A 68 -2.34 -7.33 -7.17
CA ILE A 68 -2.36 -8.79 -7.33
C ILE A 68 -3.46 -9.40 -6.46
N VAL A 69 -3.52 -9.03 -5.18
CA VAL A 69 -4.55 -9.55 -4.25
C VAL A 69 -5.94 -9.09 -4.67
N ALA A 70 -6.09 -7.83 -5.10
CA ALA A 70 -7.35 -7.32 -5.63
C ALA A 70 -7.78 -8.06 -6.90
N PHE A 71 -6.86 -8.39 -7.80
CA PHE A 71 -7.16 -9.16 -9.01
C PHE A 71 -7.48 -10.63 -8.70
N ALA A 72 -6.73 -11.26 -7.80
CA ALA A 72 -7.00 -12.62 -7.32
C ALA A 72 -8.39 -12.70 -6.66
N SER A 73 -8.77 -11.68 -5.90
CA SER A 73 -10.09 -11.63 -5.28
C SER A 73 -11.25 -11.52 -6.27
N LYS A 74 -11.04 -10.91 -7.45
CA LYS A 74 -12.02 -10.94 -8.56
C LYS A 74 -12.26 -12.35 -9.10
N LEU A 75 -11.29 -13.26 -9.02
CA LEU A 75 -11.48 -14.66 -9.44
C LEU A 75 -12.37 -15.43 -8.47
N VAL A 76 -12.33 -15.08 -7.19
CA VAL A 76 -13.11 -15.73 -6.13
C VAL A 76 -14.49 -15.07 -5.96
N ILE A 77 -14.64 -13.80 -6.33
CA ILE A 77 -15.86 -13.00 -6.12
C ILE A 77 -16.36 -12.45 -7.45
N SER A 78 -17.52 -12.93 -7.92
CA SER A 78 -18.09 -12.53 -9.21
C SER A 78 -18.50 -11.05 -9.33
N LYS A 79 -18.68 -10.32 -8.21
CA LYS A 79 -19.02 -8.88 -8.20
C LYS A 79 -18.41 -8.17 -6.97
N PRO A 80 -17.16 -7.69 -7.05
CA PRO A 80 -16.57 -6.95 -5.94
C PRO A 80 -17.15 -5.53 -5.88
N ASP A 81 -17.91 -5.27 -4.82
CA ASP A 81 -18.45 -3.95 -4.50
C ASP A 81 -17.37 -3.00 -3.96
N PHE A 82 -17.67 -1.71 -3.92
CA PHE A 82 -16.79 -0.69 -3.30
C PHE A 82 -16.36 -1.09 -1.87
N THR A 83 -17.30 -1.61 -1.08
CA THR A 83 -17.06 -2.04 0.30
C THR A 83 -16.04 -3.17 0.38
N PHE A 84 -15.94 -4.03 -0.63
CA PHE A 84 -14.93 -5.10 -0.68
C PHE A 84 -13.52 -4.52 -0.76
N TYR A 85 -13.27 -3.61 -1.71
CA TYR A 85 -11.96 -2.97 -1.84
C TYR A 85 -11.60 -2.12 -0.63
N ALA A 86 -12.58 -1.45 -0.02
CA ALA A 86 -12.37 -0.66 1.19
C ALA A 86 -11.97 -1.57 2.37
N LEU A 87 -12.64 -2.70 2.57
CA LEU A 87 -12.29 -3.67 3.61
C LEU A 87 -10.94 -4.36 3.35
N LEU A 88 -10.54 -4.53 2.10
CA LEU A 88 -9.25 -5.11 1.74
C LEU A 88 -8.10 -4.14 2.04
N LEU A 89 -8.31 -2.84 1.84
CA LEU A 89 -7.31 -1.80 2.12
C LEU A 89 -7.28 -1.39 3.60
N ALA A 90 -8.39 -1.51 4.32
CA ALA A 90 -8.51 -1.01 5.70
C ALA A 90 -7.47 -1.56 6.68
N PRO A 91 -7.17 -2.89 6.74
CA PRO A 91 -6.16 -3.42 7.65
C PRO A 91 -4.77 -2.87 7.37
N LEU A 92 -4.42 -2.68 6.09
CA LEU A 92 -3.15 -2.10 5.67
C LEU A 92 -3.04 -0.64 6.13
N VAL A 93 -4.08 0.16 5.93
CA VAL A 93 -4.09 1.57 6.35
C VAL A 93 -4.03 1.69 7.86
N LEU A 94 -4.78 0.87 8.61
CA LEU A 94 -4.74 0.85 10.07
C LEU A 94 -3.35 0.49 10.59
N LEU A 95 -2.69 -0.51 9.99
CA LEU A 95 -1.33 -0.89 10.36
C LEU A 95 -0.33 0.24 10.08
N GLN A 96 -0.43 0.91 8.94
CA GLN A 96 0.45 2.03 8.61
C GLN A 96 0.22 3.24 9.53
N LEU A 97 -1.03 3.55 9.86
CA LEU A 97 -1.37 4.59 10.84
C LEU A 97 -0.79 4.25 12.22
N TYR A 98 -0.87 3.00 12.65
CA TYR A 98 -0.26 2.54 13.89
C TYR A 98 1.26 2.76 13.91
N PHE A 99 1.96 2.44 12.83
CA PHE A 99 3.41 2.70 12.77
C PHE A 99 3.73 4.19 12.79
N VAL A 100 2.95 5.03 12.11
CA VAL A 100 3.13 6.49 12.12
C VAL A 100 2.94 7.06 13.54
N THR A 101 1.92 6.63 14.28
CA THR A 101 1.68 7.13 15.64
C THR A 101 2.74 6.67 16.65
N GLN A 102 3.32 5.49 16.45
CA GLN A 102 4.43 4.97 17.27
C GLN A 102 5.77 5.66 16.98
N SER A 103 5.87 6.45 15.90
CA SER A 103 7.12 7.08 15.44
C SER A 103 7.53 8.37 16.19
N GLN A 104 7.02 8.61 17.40
CA GLN A 104 7.35 9.85 18.13
C GLN A 104 8.80 9.85 18.60
N PRO A 105 9.56 10.95 18.44
CA PRO A 105 9.15 12.32 18.06
C PRO A 105 9.22 12.64 16.55
N GLN A 106 9.60 11.70 15.69
CA GLN A 106 9.84 11.90 14.25
C GLN A 106 8.58 11.78 13.37
N MET A 107 7.39 11.82 13.99
CA MET A 107 6.10 11.59 13.34
C MET A 107 5.86 12.46 12.11
N LEU A 108 6.20 13.76 12.15
CA LEU A 108 6.03 14.67 11.02
C LEU A 108 6.87 14.27 9.80
N ASN A 109 8.15 13.93 10.02
CA ASN A 109 9.02 13.46 8.94
C ASN A 109 8.49 12.14 8.38
N ASN A 110 8.00 11.23 9.23
CA ASN A 110 7.49 9.94 8.80
C ASN A 110 6.18 10.06 8.00
N ILE A 111 5.33 11.05 8.32
CA ILE A 111 4.14 11.37 7.52
C ILE A 111 4.55 11.86 6.14
N VAL A 112 5.49 12.80 6.06
CA VAL A 112 5.96 13.38 4.79
C VAL A 112 6.61 12.32 3.91
N THR A 113 7.39 11.41 4.50
CA THR A 113 8.07 10.34 3.74
C THR A 113 7.13 9.25 3.26
N THR A 114 6.06 8.95 4.00
CA THR A 114 5.08 7.93 3.64
C THR A 114 3.91 8.47 2.81
N LEU A 115 3.77 9.79 2.68
CA LEU A 115 2.74 10.45 1.88
C LEU A 115 2.68 9.96 0.42
N PRO A 116 3.81 9.83 -0.31
CA PRO A 116 3.82 9.29 -1.67
C PRO A 116 3.24 7.87 -1.75
N ARG A 117 3.49 7.03 -0.73
CA ARG A 117 2.94 5.67 -0.65
C ARG A 117 1.42 5.69 -0.53
N TYR A 118 0.87 6.53 0.35
CA TYR A 118 -0.57 6.67 0.50
C TYR A 118 -1.24 7.18 -0.77
N LEU A 119 -0.63 8.15 -1.46
CA LEU A 119 -1.13 8.63 -2.75
C LEU A 119 -1.16 7.52 -3.80
N LEU A 120 -0.10 6.72 -3.88
CA LEU A 120 -0.02 5.63 -4.85
C LEU A 120 -1.07 4.55 -4.56
N LEU A 121 -1.26 4.18 -3.29
CA LEU A 121 -2.35 3.27 -2.88
C LEU A 121 -3.74 3.85 -3.17
N ALA A 122 -3.96 5.15 -2.96
CA ALA A 122 -5.22 5.82 -3.26
C ALA A 122 -5.51 5.81 -4.77
N VAL A 123 -4.49 6.02 -5.62
CA VAL A 123 -4.63 5.92 -7.08
C VAL A 123 -4.97 4.49 -7.50
N CYS A 124 -4.30 3.49 -6.94
CA CYS A 124 -4.62 2.07 -7.20
C CYS A 124 -6.06 1.72 -6.79
N PHE A 125 -6.49 2.17 -5.61
CA PHE A 125 -7.85 1.99 -5.12
C PHE A 125 -8.88 2.66 -6.05
N TYR A 126 -8.65 3.92 -6.44
CA TYR A 126 -9.52 4.65 -7.36
C TYR A 126 -9.65 3.93 -8.70
N PHE A 127 -8.53 3.45 -9.26
CA PHE A 127 -8.53 2.71 -10.52
C PHE A 127 -9.31 1.39 -10.42
N LEU A 128 -9.15 0.64 -9.33
CA LEU A 128 -9.89 -0.60 -9.05
C LEU A 128 -11.39 -0.36 -8.93
N VAL A 129 -11.81 0.66 -8.18
CA VAL A 129 -13.23 1.03 -8.03
C VAL A 129 -13.82 1.45 -9.38
N ARG A 130 -13.11 2.28 -10.15
CA ARG A 130 -13.55 2.72 -11.48
C ARG A 130 -13.65 1.55 -12.46
N SER A 131 -12.70 0.62 -12.44
CA SER A 131 -12.73 -0.59 -13.25
C SER A 131 -13.92 -1.48 -12.87
N SER A 132 -14.20 -1.68 -11.58
CA SER A 132 -15.34 -2.48 -11.12
C SER A 132 -16.69 -1.89 -11.56
N LYS A 133 -16.84 -0.55 -11.51
CA LYS A 133 -18.05 0.12 -12.01
C LYS A 133 -18.28 -0.06 -13.51
N ARG A 134 -17.21 -0.15 -14.32
CA ARG A 134 -17.32 -0.39 -15.77
C ARG A 134 -17.66 -1.84 -16.13
N THR A 135 -17.27 -2.80 -15.30
CA THR A 135 -17.58 -4.23 -15.53
C THR A 135 -18.99 -4.62 -15.07
N ASN A 136 -19.58 -3.86 -14.15
CA ASN A 136 -20.93 -4.10 -13.61
C ASN A 136 -22.03 -3.23 -14.25
N ALA A 137 -21.70 -2.38 -15.23
CA ALA A 137 -22.63 -1.58 -16.02
C ALA A 137 -22.93 -2.28 -17.35
#